data_AF-A0A6P0M979-F1
#
_entry.id   AF-A0A6P0M979-F1
#
_cell.length_a   1.000
_cell.length_b   1.000
_cell.length_c   1.000
_cell.angle_alpha   90.00
_cell.angle_beta   90.00
_cell.angle_gamma   90.00
#
_symmetry.space_group_name_H-M   'P 1'
#
loop_
_entity.id
_entity.type
_entity.pdbx_description
1 polymer ?
#
loop_
_entity_poly.entity_id
_entity_poly.type
_entity_poly.pdbx_seq_one_letter_code
_entity_poly.pdbx_strand_id
1 'polypeptide(L)'
;MNAEAARTRFGVDGSGVTVGVLSDSYNVLGGESEDVASGDLPGIGNPFGNTATVNVLLDDLSPSNTDEGRGMLQLIHDVAPGADLAFHTAFLGQGNFAKGIVDLATVPGADVIVDDVIYLAEPMFQDGIIAQGIDTVVAEGVSYFSSAGNVSRKSYESDFRLGVDDTANRGYRFHDFDPSDGVDIFQQFTLDPGESPVIVLAGAGNDLVDTSATSGGNQLYGGEGDDELFAS
;
A
#
# COMPACT_ATOMS: atom_id res chain seq x y z
N MET A 1 6.37 -0.20 -18.66
CA MET A 1 5.12 -0.69 -19.29
C MET A 1 5.01 -0.06 -20.68
N ASN A 2 4.57 -0.78 -21.72
CA ASN A 2 4.46 -0.23 -23.10
C ASN A 2 2.99 0.04 -23.46
N ALA A 3 2.37 0.98 -22.74
CA ALA A 3 0.94 1.26 -22.81
C ALA A 3 0.50 1.71 -24.20
N GLU A 4 1.28 2.56 -24.88
CA GLU A 4 1.01 3.01 -26.25
C GLU A 4 0.90 1.84 -27.24
N ALA A 5 1.82 0.88 -27.15
CA ALA A 5 1.77 -0.33 -27.98
C ALA A 5 0.53 -1.18 -27.67
N ALA A 6 0.13 -1.30 -26.40
CA ALA A 6 -1.07 -2.03 -26.01
C ALA A 6 -2.34 -1.36 -26.56
N ARG A 7 -2.47 -0.04 -26.39
CA ARG A 7 -3.60 0.73 -26.95
C ARG A 7 -3.72 0.55 -28.45
N THR A 8 -2.61 0.67 -29.17
CA THR A 8 -2.56 0.52 -30.63
C THR A 8 -2.89 -0.92 -31.07
N ARG A 9 -2.36 -1.92 -30.34
CA ARG A 9 -2.50 -3.34 -30.68
C ARG A 9 -3.92 -3.84 -30.48
N PHE A 10 -4.56 -3.43 -29.39
CA PHE A 10 -5.86 -3.95 -28.95
C PHE A 10 -7.01 -2.98 -29.21
N GLY A 11 -6.73 -1.73 -29.57
CA GLY A 11 -7.76 -0.70 -29.76
C GLY A 11 -8.50 -0.36 -28.46
N VAL A 12 -7.79 -0.40 -27.34
CA VAL A 12 -8.32 -0.14 -26.00
C VAL A 12 -7.71 1.12 -25.43
N ASP A 13 -8.49 1.89 -24.68
CA ASP A 13 -8.06 3.14 -24.04
C ASP A 13 -8.58 3.29 -22.61
N GLY A 14 -9.25 2.26 -22.07
CA GLY A 14 -9.88 2.29 -20.75
C GLY A 14 -11.36 2.67 -20.77
N SER A 15 -11.95 2.99 -21.92
CA SER A 15 -13.37 3.32 -22.03
C SER A 15 -14.27 2.27 -21.38
N GLY A 16 -15.14 2.72 -20.47
CA GLY A 16 -16.08 1.88 -19.72
C GLY A 16 -15.51 1.26 -18.45
N VAL A 17 -14.27 1.61 -18.08
CA VAL A 17 -13.63 1.26 -16.80
C VAL A 17 -13.52 2.50 -15.93
N THR A 18 -13.85 2.39 -14.65
CA THR A 18 -13.54 3.41 -13.64
C THR A 18 -12.39 2.95 -12.76
N VAL A 19 -11.39 3.83 -12.58
CA VAL A 19 -10.25 3.62 -11.69
C VAL A 19 -10.32 4.58 -10.50
N GLY A 20 -10.39 4.02 -9.30
CA GLY A 20 -10.33 4.75 -8.03
C GLY A 20 -8.91 4.82 -7.47
N VAL A 21 -8.50 5.98 -6.95
CA VAL A 21 -7.20 6.21 -6.33
C VAL A 21 -7.36 6.62 -4.87
N LEU A 22 -6.60 5.97 -3.99
CA LEU A 22 -6.42 6.29 -2.58
C LEU A 22 -4.98 6.77 -2.33
N SER A 23 -4.81 8.02 -1.90
CA SER A 23 -3.49 8.61 -1.61
C SER A 23 -3.62 9.84 -0.68
N ASP A 24 -2.64 10.74 -0.64
CA ASP A 24 -2.62 11.92 0.23
C ASP A 24 -3.69 12.96 -0.15
N SER A 25 -3.57 13.59 -1.31
CA SER A 25 -4.41 14.67 -1.78
C SER A 25 -4.50 14.72 -3.31
N TYR A 26 -5.45 15.51 -3.81
CA TYR A 26 -5.68 15.72 -5.24
C TYR A 26 -5.36 17.14 -5.68
N ASN A 27 -5.83 18.17 -4.99
CA ASN A 27 -5.65 19.54 -5.49
C ASN A 27 -5.33 20.58 -4.41
N VAL A 28 -4.59 20.18 -3.37
CA VAL A 28 -4.18 21.15 -2.34
C VAL A 28 -3.19 22.18 -2.86
N LEU A 29 -2.33 21.79 -3.82
CA LEU A 29 -1.36 22.70 -4.44
C LEU A 29 -1.95 23.53 -5.59
N GLY A 30 -3.18 23.22 -6.03
CA GLY A 30 -3.89 23.97 -7.07
C GLY A 30 -3.45 23.67 -8.51
N GLY A 31 -2.78 22.52 -8.76
CA GLY A 31 -2.21 22.15 -10.06
C GLY A 31 -3.22 21.59 -11.08
N GLU A 32 -4.40 21.15 -10.64
CA GLU A 32 -5.39 20.47 -11.51
C GLU A 32 -5.67 21.23 -12.81
N SER A 33 -5.86 22.56 -12.74
CA SER A 33 -6.23 23.34 -13.92
C SER A 33 -5.12 23.39 -14.97
N GLU A 34 -3.86 23.33 -14.55
CA GLU A 34 -2.71 23.30 -15.45
C GLU A 34 -2.59 21.91 -16.09
N ASP A 35 -2.80 20.86 -15.31
CA ASP A 35 -2.75 19.46 -15.76
C ASP A 35 -3.88 19.12 -16.74
N VAL A 36 -5.08 19.69 -16.54
CA VAL A 36 -6.17 19.58 -17.52
C VAL A 36 -5.80 20.34 -18.80
N ALA A 37 -5.18 21.52 -18.70
CA ALA A 37 -4.83 22.32 -19.85
C ALA A 37 -3.66 21.74 -20.68
N SER A 38 -2.72 21.05 -20.05
CA SER A 38 -1.64 20.30 -20.71
C SER A 38 -2.15 18.98 -21.30
N GLY A 39 -3.23 18.43 -20.72
CA GLY A 39 -3.82 17.16 -21.10
C GLY A 39 -3.36 15.97 -20.27
N ASP A 40 -2.61 16.22 -19.19
CA ASP A 40 -2.14 15.22 -18.23
C ASP A 40 -3.28 14.73 -17.31
N LEU A 41 -4.36 15.50 -17.19
CA LEU A 41 -5.61 15.07 -16.55
C LEU A 41 -6.84 15.25 -17.45
N PRO A 42 -7.87 14.41 -17.30
CA PRO A 42 -9.13 14.62 -17.97
C PRO A 42 -9.91 15.76 -17.30
N GLY A 43 -10.64 16.54 -18.09
CA GLY A 43 -11.41 17.67 -17.57
C GLY A 43 -11.83 18.67 -18.64
N ILE A 44 -12.65 19.64 -18.23
CA ILE A 44 -13.14 20.68 -19.14
C ILE A 44 -11.95 21.49 -19.67
N GLY A 45 -11.76 21.46 -20.99
CA GLY A 45 -10.65 22.16 -21.64
C GLY A 45 -9.45 21.28 -21.96
N ASN A 46 -9.50 19.98 -21.65
CA ASN A 46 -8.46 19.03 -22.07
C ASN A 46 -8.27 19.06 -23.60
N PRO A 47 -7.04 19.23 -24.10
CA PRO A 47 -6.75 19.45 -25.53
C PRO A 47 -6.99 18.22 -26.40
N PHE A 48 -7.11 17.03 -25.80
CA PHE A 48 -7.31 15.75 -26.49
C PHE A 48 -8.77 15.28 -26.48
N GLY A 49 -9.69 16.06 -25.89
CA GLY A 49 -11.11 15.76 -25.85
C GLY A 49 -11.55 14.86 -24.70
N ASN A 50 -10.65 14.53 -23.77
CA ASN A 50 -10.97 13.80 -22.54
C ASN A 50 -11.62 14.75 -21.52
N THR A 51 -12.89 15.07 -21.71
CA THR A 51 -13.57 16.14 -20.95
C THR A 51 -14.24 15.72 -19.66
N ALA A 52 -14.22 14.42 -19.31
CA ALA A 52 -14.75 13.92 -18.06
C ALA A 52 -13.86 14.39 -16.90
N THR A 53 -14.43 15.08 -15.91
CA THR A 53 -13.65 15.53 -14.74
C THR A 53 -13.45 14.37 -13.78
N VAL A 54 -12.33 14.37 -13.05
CA VAL A 54 -12.09 13.42 -11.95
C VAL A 54 -13.21 13.54 -10.90
N ASN A 55 -13.77 12.40 -10.49
CA ASN A 55 -14.76 12.33 -9.40
C ASN A 55 -14.06 12.30 -8.04
N VAL A 56 -13.86 13.47 -7.45
CA VAL A 56 -13.23 13.62 -6.14
C VAL A 56 -14.28 13.42 -5.04
N LEU A 57 -14.24 12.26 -4.37
CA LEU A 57 -15.13 11.93 -3.25
C LEU A 57 -14.70 12.62 -1.97
N LEU A 58 -13.39 12.66 -1.71
CA LEU A 58 -12.80 13.33 -0.57
C LEU A 58 -11.34 13.71 -0.85
N ASP A 59 -10.97 14.94 -0.51
CA ASP A 59 -9.60 15.45 -0.63
C ASP A 59 -9.10 15.92 0.75
N ASP A 60 -7.82 15.70 1.04
CA ASP A 60 -7.16 16.25 2.23
C ASP A 60 -6.42 17.53 1.88
N LEU A 61 -7.03 18.65 2.25
CA LEU A 61 -6.53 20.00 1.95
C LEU A 61 -5.48 20.49 2.97
N SER A 62 -4.84 19.57 3.70
CA SER A 62 -3.70 19.92 4.55
C SER A 62 -2.56 20.48 3.70
N PRO A 63 -2.00 21.66 4.01
CA PRO A 63 -0.95 22.29 3.21
C PRO A 63 0.39 21.54 3.24
N SER A 64 0.51 20.47 4.04
CA SER A 64 1.66 19.57 4.04
C SER A 64 1.59 18.50 2.95
N ASN A 65 0.43 18.29 2.34
CA ASN A 65 0.24 17.26 1.32
C ASN A 65 0.84 17.70 -0.01
N THR A 66 1.04 16.73 -0.88
CA THR A 66 1.91 16.84 -2.05
C THR A 66 1.18 16.61 -3.37
N ASP A 67 -0.11 16.27 -3.32
CA ASP A 67 -0.92 15.85 -4.45
C ASP A 67 -0.35 14.60 -5.16
N GLU A 68 0.21 13.65 -4.40
CA GLU A 68 0.65 12.33 -4.92
C GLU A 68 -0.53 11.60 -5.56
N GLY A 69 -1.73 11.72 -4.97
CA GLY A 69 -2.98 11.23 -5.56
C GLY A 69 -3.27 11.79 -6.95
N ARG A 70 -3.01 13.08 -7.18
CA ARG A 70 -3.11 13.69 -8.52
C ARG A 70 -2.07 13.12 -9.48
N GLY A 71 -0.84 12.95 -9.01
CA GLY A 71 0.23 12.34 -9.79
C GLY A 71 -0.11 10.91 -10.24
N MET A 72 -0.69 10.10 -9.37
CA MET A 72 -1.19 8.77 -9.72
C MET A 72 -2.28 8.82 -10.79
N LEU A 73 -3.22 9.75 -10.68
CA LEU A 73 -4.30 9.94 -11.66
C LEU A 73 -3.78 10.36 -13.03
N GLN A 74 -2.74 11.21 -13.09
CA GLN A 74 -2.07 11.56 -14.34
C GLN A 74 -1.47 10.31 -15.02
N LEU A 75 -0.78 9.45 -14.25
CA LEU A 75 -0.21 8.21 -14.78
C LEU A 75 -1.28 7.25 -15.31
N ILE A 76 -2.41 7.15 -14.60
CA ILE A 76 -3.54 6.34 -15.05
C ILE A 76 -4.11 6.94 -16.35
N HIS A 77 -4.26 8.26 -16.43
CA HIS A 77 -4.76 8.94 -17.63
C HIS A 77 -3.84 8.72 -18.84
N ASP A 78 -2.53 8.79 -18.65
CA ASP A 78 -1.54 8.52 -19.69
C ASP A 78 -1.62 7.09 -20.24
N VAL A 79 -1.93 6.12 -19.37
CA VAL A 79 -2.07 4.71 -19.73
C VAL A 79 -3.43 4.42 -20.37
N ALA A 80 -4.50 4.93 -19.77
CA ALA A 80 -5.89 4.65 -20.07
C ALA A 80 -6.71 5.96 -20.13
N PRO A 81 -6.55 6.77 -21.19
CA PRO A 81 -7.13 8.11 -21.25
C PRO A 81 -8.67 8.13 -21.34
N GLY A 82 -9.29 7.00 -21.71
CA GLY A 82 -10.75 6.85 -21.77
C GLY A 82 -11.38 6.32 -20.48
N ALA A 83 -10.58 6.00 -19.45
CA ALA A 83 -11.11 5.57 -18.17
C ALA A 83 -11.74 6.74 -17.40
N ASP A 84 -12.81 6.46 -16.68
CA ASP A 84 -13.35 7.37 -15.68
C ASP A 84 -12.47 7.30 -14.43
N LEU A 85 -12.19 8.45 -13.81
CA LEU A 85 -11.27 8.55 -12.69
C LEU A 85 -11.99 9.01 -11.42
N ALA A 86 -11.68 8.39 -10.29
CA ALA A 86 -12.20 8.79 -8.99
C ALA A 86 -11.08 8.88 -7.94
N PHE A 87 -11.23 9.77 -6.97
CA PHE A 87 -10.24 10.00 -5.92
C PHE A 87 -10.89 10.02 -4.54
N HIS A 88 -10.18 9.46 -3.55
CA HIS A 88 -10.48 9.63 -2.15
C HIS A 88 -9.17 9.67 -1.35
N THR A 89 -9.00 10.59 -0.40
CA THR A 89 -7.82 10.58 0.49
C THR A 89 -7.82 9.36 1.43
N ALA A 90 -6.65 8.79 1.72
CA ALA A 90 -6.49 7.73 2.73
C ALA A 90 -5.81 8.23 4.03
N PHE A 91 -5.46 9.52 4.12
CA PHE A 91 -4.56 10.03 5.17
C PHE A 91 -5.28 10.51 6.44
N LEU A 92 -6.62 10.48 6.49
CA LEU A 92 -7.39 10.91 7.66
C LEU A 92 -7.64 9.77 8.68
N GLY A 93 -6.77 8.77 8.69
CA GLY A 93 -6.79 7.60 9.58
C GLY A 93 -7.36 6.32 8.94
N GLN A 94 -7.07 5.17 9.55
CA GLN A 94 -7.44 3.84 9.03
C GLN A 94 -8.95 3.68 8.76
N GLY A 95 -9.80 4.29 9.59
CA GLY A 95 -11.25 4.24 9.39
C GLY A 95 -11.71 5.04 8.16
N ASN A 96 -11.03 6.15 7.87
CA ASN A 96 -11.26 6.92 6.66
C ASN A 96 -10.75 6.17 5.44
N PHE A 97 -9.59 5.52 5.52
CA PHE A 97 -9.05 4.69 4.45
C PHE A 97 -10.01 3.53 4.12
N ALA A 98 -10.40 2.73 5.13
CA ALA A 98 -11.36 1.63 4.95
C ALA A 98 -12.69 2.10 4.34
N LYS A 99 -13.20 3.24 4.78
CA LYS A 99 -14.40 3.85 4.19
C LYS A 99 -14.16 4.27 2.74
N GLY A 100 -13.01 4.88 2.44
CA GLY A 100 -12.64 5.32 1.09
C GLY A 100 -12.58 4.17 0.08
N ILE A 101 -12.09 3.00 0.50
CA ILE A 101 -12.11 1.77 -0.31
C ILE A 101 -13.54 1.43 -0.73
N VAL A 102 -14.46 1.36 0.24
CA VAL A 102 -15.87 1.05 -0.02
C VAL A 102 -16.55 2.15 -0.84
N ASP A 103 -16.31 3.42 -0.51
CA ASP A 103 -16.89 4.55 -1.22
C ASP A 103 -16.50 4.56 -2.70
N LEU A 104 -15.22 4.31 -3.01
CA LEU A 104 -14.74 4.22 -4.38
C LEU A 104 -15.39 3.06 -5.14
N ALA A 105 -15.60 1.91 -4.50
CA ALA A 105 -16.31 0.79 -5.12
C ALA A 105 -17.79 1.09 -5.43
N THR A 106 -18.40 2.09 -4.76
CA THR A 106 -19.76 2.53 -5.09
C THR A 106 -19.84 3.46 -6.31
N VAL A 107 -18.70 3.95 -6.81
CA VAL A 107 -18.68 4.76 -8.03
C VAL A 107 -19.10 3.88 -9.21
N PRO A 108 -20.02 4.33 -10.08
CA PRO A 108 -20.45 3.53 -11.23
C PRO A 108 -19.26 3.06 -12.07
N GLY A 109 -19.18 1.76 -12.31
CA GLY A 109 -18.10 1.15 -13.11
C GLY A 109 -16.76 1.06 -12.38
N ALA A 110 -16.70 1.20 -11.06
CA ALA A 110 -15.48 0.97 -10.28
C ALA A 110 -15.02 -0.48 -10.45
N ASP A 111 -14.08 -0.70 -11.38
CA ASP A 111 -13.52 -2.02 -11.66
C ASP A 111 -12.14 -2.19 -11.03
N VAL A 112 -11.44 -1.07 -10.76
CA VAL A 112 -10.08 -1.05 -10.25
C VAL A 112 -9.94 0.01 -9.16
N ILE A 113 -9.35 -0.36 -8.03
CA ILE A 113 -8.91 0.56 -6.98
C ILE A 113 -7.41 0.38 -6.76
N VAL A 114 -6.70 1.49 -6.63
CA VAL A 114 -5.26 1.49 -6.34
C VAL A 114 -4.93 2.40 -5.16
N ASP A 115 -3.97 1.99 -4.36
CA ASP A 115 -3.39 2.82 -3.30
C ASP A 115 -1.85 2.78 -3.29
N ASP A 116 -1.26 3.82 -2.74
CA ASP A 116 0.16 3.89 -2.40
C ASP A 116 0.41 4.14 -0.92
N VAL A 117 -0.53 3.70 -0.06
CA VAL A 117 -0.60 4.10 1.34
C VAL A 117 -0.33 2.93 2.26
N ILE A 118 0.59 3.13 3.20
CA ILE A 118 0.91 2.15 4.22
C ILE A 118 0.52 2.69 5.60
N TYR A 119 -0.34 1.95 6.31
CA TYR A 119 -0.59 2.18 7.74
C TYR A 119 0.13 1.12 8.57
N LEU A 120 1.13 1.53 9.34
CA LEU A 120 1.95 0.63 10.17
C LEU A 120 1.24 0.04 11.39
N ALA A 121 -0.04 0.37 11.59
CA ALA A 121 -0.87 -0.04 12.73
C ALA A 121 -1.98 -1.01 12.32
N GLU A 122 -1.81 -1.76 11.23
CA GLU A 122 -2.74 -2.84 10.87
C GLU A 122 -2.51 -4.07 11.76
N PRO A 123 -3.57 -4.80 12.17
CA PRO A 123 -3.39 -5.95 13.04
C PRO A 123 -2.67 -7.07 12.30
N MET A 124 -1.63 -7.62 12.93
CA MET A 124 -0.83 -8.71 12.36
C MET A 124 -1.58 -10.05 12.34
N PHE A 125 -2.53 -10.22 13.25
CA PHE A 125 -3.12 -11.53 13.60
C PHE A 125 -4.58 -11.69 13.17
N GLN A 126 -5.14 -10.67 12.51
CA GLN A 126 -6.52 -10.63 12.03
C GLN A 126 -6.65 -9.50 11.00
N ASP A 127 -7.62 -9.62 10.09
CA ASP A 127 -7.87 -8.54 9.13
C ASP A 127 -8.20 -7.23 9.86
N GLY A 128 -7.37 -6.22 9.62
CA GLY A 128 -7.68 -4.84 9.97
C GLY A 128 -8.92 -4.36 9.21
N ILE A 129 -9.47 -3.22 9.65
CA ILE A 129 -10.65 -2.63 8.99
C ILE A 129 -10.38 -2.28 7.52
N ILE A 130 -9.13 -2.01 7.15
CA ILE A 130 -8.70 -1.77 5.77
C ILE A 130 -8.75 -3.09 4.98
N ALA A 131 -8.10 -4.15 5.46
CA ALA A 131 -8.18 -5.48 4.86
C ALA A 131 -9.62 -5.99 4.69
N GLN A 132 -10.49 -5.80 5.69
CA GLN A 132 -11.93 -6.12 5.59
C GLN A 132 -12.64 -5.28 4.52
N GLY A 133 -12.25 -4.01 4.35
CA GLY A 133 -12.74 -3.16 3.26
C GLY A 133 -12.31 -3.68 1.89
N ILE A 134 -11.06 -4.11 1.75
CA ILE A 134 -10.53 -4.73 0.52
C ILE A 134 -11.28 -6.02 0.20
N ASP A 135 -11.44 -6.93 1.17
CA ASP A 135 -12.19 -8.18 0.99
C ASP A 135 -13.63 -7.92 0.52
N THR A 136 -14.25 -6.88 1.07
CA THR A 136 -15.62 -6.49 0.68
C THR A 136 -15.68 -6.12 -0.80
N VAL A 137 -14.79 -5.25 -1.28
CA VAL A 137 -14.85 -4.77 -2.68
C VAL A 137 -14.35 -5.83 -3.67
N VAL A 138 -13.38 -6.67 -3.27
CA VAL A 138 -12.94 -7.81 -4.07
C VAL A 138 -14.06 -8.84 -4.24
N ALA A 139 -14.84 -9.10 -3.18
CA ALA A 139 -16.02 -9.96 -3.27
C ALA A 139 -17.11 -9.40 -4.20
N GLU A 140 -17.13 -8.08 -4.42
CA GLU A 140 -18.01 -7.39 -5.37
C GLU A 140 -17.46 -7.37 -6.81
N GLY A 141 -16.23 -7.88 -7.03
CA GLY A 141 -15.61 -8.00 -8.33
C GLY A 141 -14.62 -6.87 -8.67
N VAL A 142 -14.33 -5.98 -7.73
CA VAL A 142 -13.33 -4.91 -7.90
C VAL A 142 -11.93 -5.49 -7.78
N SER A 143 -11.03 -5.12 -8.70
CA SER A 143 -9.61 -5.44 -8.57
C SER A 143 -8.92 -4.39 -7.69
N TYR A 144 -8.24 -4.83 -6.64
CA TYR A 144 -7.54 -3.95 -5.70
C TYR A 144 -6.02 -4.15 -5.81
N PHE A 145 -5.26 -3.06 -5.92
CA PHE A 145 -3.80 -3.08 -5.95
C PHE A 145 -3.20 -2.07 -4.97
N SER A 146 -2.35 -2.54 -4.07
CA SER A 146 -1.60 -1.69 -3.14
C SER A 146 -0.12 -1.65 -3.52
N SER A 147 0.56 -0.56 -3.18
CA SER A 147 2.00 -0.46 -3.33
C SER A 147 2.73 -1.38 -2.33
N ALA A 148 3.88 -1.92 -2.74
CA ALA A 148 4.76 -2.68 -1.84
C ALA A 148 5.62 -1.79 -0.92
N GLY A 149 5.38 -0.47 -0.91
CA GLY A 149 6.22 0.50 -0.21
C GLY A 149 7.57 0.76 -0.87
N ASN A 150 8.30 1.74 -0.33
CA ASN A 150 9.57 2.25 -0.85
C ASN A 150 10.77 1.89 0.04
N VAL A 151 10.63 0.90 0.91
CA VAL A 151 11.66 0.48 1.89
C VAL A 151 12.76 -0.41 1.30
N SER A 152 12.71 -0.68 -0.01
CA SER A 152 13.78 -1.37 -0.76
C SER A 152 14.13 -2.73 -0.11
N ARG A 153 15.42 -3.02 0.07
CA ARG A 153 15.92 -4.23 0.77
C ARG A 153 16.07 -4.04 2.27
N LYS A 154 15.41 -3.04 2.88
CA LYS A 154 15.35 -2.93 4.34
C LYS A 154 14.32 -3.92 4.91
N SER A 155 14.36 -5.15 4.39
CA SER A 155 13.51 -6.24 4.83
C SER A 155 14.28 -7.54 4.99
N TYR A 156 13.75 -8.40 5.86
CA TYR A 156 14.11 -9.81 5.94
C TYR A 156 12.86 -10.61 5.59
N GLU A 157 12.97 -11.53 4.63
CA GLU A 157 11.89 -12.41 4.19
C GLU A 157 12.48 -13.83 4.11
N SER A 158 11.81 -14.81 4.73
CA SER A 158 12.14 -16.22 4.51
C SER A 158 11.04 -17.16 5.00
N ASP A 159 10.92 -18.33 4.38
CA ASP A 159 10.17 -19.45 4.94
C ASP A 159 10.60 -19.75 6.38
N PHE A 160 9.64 -20.13 7.23
CA PHE A 160 9.91 -20.57 8.60
C PHE A 160 10.99 -21.66 8.64
N ARG A 161 12.02 -21.45 9.46
CA ARG A 161 13.04 -22.44 9.80
C ARG A 161 13.02 -22.66 11.30
N LEU A 162 12.78 -23.89 11.73
CA LEU A 162 12.80 -24.20 13.15
C LEU A 162 14.23 -24.14 13.69
N GLY A 163 14.55 -23.09 14.46
CA GLY A 163 15.81 -22.98 15.18
C GLY A 163 15.76 -23.70 16.52
N VAL A 164 14.81 -23.33 17.38
CA VAL A 164 14.65 -23.92 18.72
C VAL A 164 13.18 -24.22 19.00
N ASP A 165 12.90 -25.44 19.45
CA ASP A 165 11.59 -25.83 19.99
C ASP A 165 11.60 -25.72 21.52
N ASP A 166 10.95 -24.68 22.05
CA ASP A 166 10.75 -24.45 23.49
C ASP A 166 9.28 -24.59 23.89
N THR A 167 8.52 -25.39 23.14
CA THR A 167 7.08 -25.60 23.37
C THR A 167 6.84 -26.17 24.78
N ALA A 168 7.78 -26.96 25.30
CA ALA A 168 7.66 -27.60 26.61
C ALA A 168 7.77 -26.63 27.81
N ASN A 169 8.53 -25.53 27.70
CA ASN A 169 8.69 -24.59 28.81
C ASN A 169 7.89 -23.30 28.62
N ARG A 170 7.90 -22.75 27.40
CA ARG A 170 7.33 -21.43 27.11
C ARG A 170 6.22 -21.47 26.08
N GLY A 171 6.03 -22.59 25.39
CA GLY A 171 4.98 -22.73 24.38
C GLY A 171 5.36 -22.11 23.03
N TYR A 172 6.67 -21.94 22.74
CA TYR A 172 7.16 -21.24 21.55
C TYR A 172 8.06 -22.12 20.70
N ARG A 173 8.03 -21.89 19.39
CA ARG A 173 9.03 -22.37 18.44
C ARG A 173 9.68 -21.15 17.81
N PHE A 174 11.00 -21.05 17.91
CA PHE A 174 11.74 -19.88 17.45
C PHE A 174 12.19 -20.07 16.01
N HIS A 175 11.97 -19.04 15.19
CA HIS A 175 12.53 -18.97 13.84
C HIS A 175 14.06 -18.87 13.87
N ASP A 176 14.71 -19.47 12.87
CA ASP A 176 16.14 -19.39 12.64
C ASP A 176 16.45 -18.35 11.55
N PHE A 177 17.00 -17.22 11.97
CA PHE A 177 17.42 -16.13 11.10
C PHE A 177 18.75 -16.40 10.38
N ASP A 178 19.50 -17.45 10.75
CA ASP A 178 20.68 -17.90 10.02
C ASP A 178 20.25 -18.85 8.87
N PRO A 179 20.54 -18.54 7.59
CA PRO A 179 20.25 -19.44 6.48
C PRO A 179 21.27 -20.58 6.32
N SER A 180 22.31 -20.64 7.17
CA SER A 180 23.37 -21.66 7.11
C SER A 180 23.11 -22.84 8.06
N ASP A 181 24.13 -23.66 8.36
CA ASP A 181 24.04 -24.77 9.31
C ASP A 181 24.07 -24.31 10.79
N GLY A 182 24.27 -23.01 11.02
CA GLY A 182 24.13 -22.38 12.33
C GLY A 182 22.68 -22.22 12.75
N VAL A 183 22.44 -21.87 14.02
CA VAL A 183 21.12 -21.47 14.51
C VAL A 183 21.27 -20.09 15.14
N ASP A 184 20.62 -19.09 14.58
CA ASP A 184 20.47 -17.75 15.17
C ASP A 184 18.99 -17.43 15.34
N ILE A 185 18.49 -17.53 16.56
CA ILE A 185 17.08 -17.21 16.87
C ILE A 185 16.81 -15.70 16.99
N PHE A 186 17.79 -14.86 16.66
CA PHE A 186 17.68 -13.41 16.73
C PHE A 186 17.97 -12.76 15.39
N GLN A 187 17.17 -11.75 15.03
CA GLN A 187 17.54 -10.84 13.96
C GLN A 187 18.35 -9.67 14.49
N GLN A 188 19.57 -9.48 13.97
CA GLN A 188 20.45 -8.39 14.36
C GLN A 188 20.28 -7.18 13.44
N PHE A 189 20.17 -6.00 14.03
CA PHE A 189 20.19 -4.73 13.31
C PHE A 189 21.08 -3.72 14.04
N THR A 190 21.63 -2.76 13.29
CA THR A 190 22.47 -1.68 13.83
C THR A 190 21.73 -0.36 13.71
N LEU A 191 21.80 0.46 14.75
CA LEU A 191 21.28 1.82 14.78
C LEU A 191 22.42 2.79 15.05
N ASP A 192 22.47 3.89 14.32
CA ASP A 192 23.38 4.99 14.63
C ASP A 192 22.88 5.79 15.85
N PRO A 193 23.78 6.49 16.58
CA PRO A 193 23.38 7.28 17.74
C PRO A 193 22.28 8.30 17.41
N GLY A 194 21.12 8.15 18.05
CA GLY A 194 19.96 9.04 17.87
C GLY A 194 18.91 8.51 16.90
N GLU A 195 19.13 7.36 16.26
CA GLU A 195 18.11 6.71 15.44
C GLU A 195 17.05 6.01 16.29
N SER A 196 15.79 6.10 15.85
CA SER A 196 14.68 5.32 16.39
C SER A 196 14.12 4.48 15.25
N PRO A 197 14.25 3.15 15.27
CA PRO A 197 13.70 2.33 14.22
C PRO A 197 12.20 2.22 14.38
N VAL A 198 11.48 2.23 13.26
CA VAL A 198 10.15 1.63 13.21
C VAL A 198 10.29 0.25 12.60
N ILE A 199 9.96 -0.76 13.40
CA ILE A 199 9.97 -2.17 13.00
C ILE A 199 8.54 -2.56 12.65
N VAL A 200 8.34 -3.03 11.43
CA VAL A 200 7.06 -3.53 10.92
C VAL A 200 7.23 -5.02 10.67
N LEU A 201 6.20 -5.78 10.97
CA LEU A 201 6.21 -7.23 10.90
C LEU A 201 4.98 -7.64 10.09
N ALA A 202 5.18 -8.40 9.01
CA ALA A 202 4.13 -8.91 8.15
C ALA A 202 4.34 -10.40 7.90
N GLY A 203 3.28 -11.19 7.85
CA GLY A 203 3.35 -12.64 7.70
C GLY A 203 1.99 -13.31 7.94
N ALA A 204 1.84 -14.56 7.50
CA ALA A 204 0.63 -15.34 7.74
C ALA A 204 0.81 -16.20 9.00
N GLY A 205 0.30 -15.77 10.16
CA GLY A 205 0.40 -16.56 11.40
C GLY A 205 0.35 -15.73 12.69
N ASN A 206 0.21 -16.42 13.82
CA ASN A 206 0.22 -15.84 15.18
C ASN A 206 1.53 -16.18 15.89
N ASP A 207 2.59 -15.40 15.72
CA ASP A 207 3.89 -15.99 16.06
C ASP A 207 4.99 -15.09 16.63
N LEU A 208 4.81 -13.77 16.79
CA LEU A 208 5.81 -12.95 17.50
C LEU A 208 5.44 -12.67 18.96
N VAL A 209 6.40 -12.96 19.82
CA VAL A 209 6.20 -13.21 21.26
C VAL A 209 6.76 -12.09 22.15
N ASP A 210 7.83 -11.41 21.75
CA ASP A 210 8.47 -10.40 22.60
C ASP A 210 9.44 -9.48 21.82
N THR A 211 9.59 -8.23 22.26
CA THR A 211 10.67 -7.33 21.86
C THR A 211 11.42 -6.90 23.12
N SER A 212 12.70 -7.26 23.26
CA SER A 212 13.46 -6.94 24.46
C SER A 212 14.74 -6.16 24.14
N ALA A 213 14.94 -5.04 24.84
CA ALA A 213 16.21 -4.32 24.84
C ALA A 213 17.09 -4.92 25.94
N THR A 214 18.18 -5.62 25.58
CA THR A 214 19.14 -6.15 26.55
C THR A 214 20.49 -5.45 26.41
N SER A 215 21.34 -5.54 27.43
CA SER A 215 22.70 -4.99 27.39
C SER A 215 23.55 -5.80 26.40
N GLY A 216 23.56 -5.38 25.13
CA GLY A 216 24.27 -6.07 24.04
C GLY A 216 23.69 -5.85 22.65
N GLY A 217 22.45 -5.34 22.55
CA GLY A 217 21.78 -5.06 21.28
C GLY A 217 20.26 -5.11 21.43
N ASN A 218 19.55 -4.68 20.39
CA ASN A 218 18.10 -4.84 20.29
C ASN A 218 17.81 -6.17 19.60
N GLN A 219 16.90 -6.98 20.14
CA GLN A 219 16.62 -8.34 19.68
C GLN A 219 15.12 -8.57 19.47
N LEU A 220 14.76 -9.27 18.39
CA LEU A 220 13.41 -9.71 18.04
C LEU A 220 13.35 -11.24 18.02
N TYR A 221 12.22 -11.82 18.45
CA TYR A 221 11.98 -13.26 18.46
C TYR A 221 10.96 -13.63 17.39
N GLY A 222 11.37 -14.42 16.39
CA GLY A 222 10.53 -15.03 15.33
C GLY A 222 9.72 -16.23 15.81
N GLY A 223 8.51 -16.47 15.30
CA GLY A 223 7.73 -17.68 15.58
C GLY A 223 7.42 -18.51 14.33
N GLU A 224 6.40 -19.38 14.35
CA GLU A 224 5.98 -20.17 13.17
C GLU A 224 5.31 -19.34 12.06
N GLY A 225 6.01 -19.14 10.93
CA GLY A 225 5.43 -18.53 9.72
C GLY A 225 6.47 -18.00 8.73
N ASP A 226 5.99 -17.51 7.59
CA ASP A 226 6.82 -16.72 6.66
C ASP A 226 6.88 -15.29 7.21
N ASP A 227 7.99 -14.96 7.88
CA ASP A 227 8.21 -13.67 8.53
C ASP A 227 8.82 -12.65 7.54
N GLU A 228 8.12 -11.54 7.32
CA GLU A 228 8.66 -10.32 6.72
C GLU A 228 8.88 -9.24 7.78
N LEU A 229 10.15 -8.86 7.98
CA LEU A 229 10.55 -7.72 8.79
C LEU A 229 10.76 -6.52 7.87
N PHE A 230 10.21 -5.36 8.18
CA PHE A 230 10.63 -4.09 7.58
C PHE A 230 11.20 -3.16 8.65
N ALA A 231 12.33 -2.52 8.34
CA ALA A 231 12.91 -1.46 9.17
C ALA A 231 12.98 -0.17 8.35
N SER A 232 12.39 0.93 8.80
CA SER A 232 12.58 2.25 8.18
C SER A 232 13.63 3.09 8.92
#